data_AF-A0A9W9JB15-F1
#
_entry.id   AF-A0A9W9JB15-F1
#
_cell.length_a   1.000
_cell.length_b   1.000
_cell.length_c   1.000
_cell.angle_alpha   90.00
_cell.angle_beta   90.00
_cell.angle_gamma   90.00
#
_symmetry.space_group_name_H-M   'P 1'
#
loop_
_entity.id
_entity.type
_entity.pdbx_description
1 polymer ?
#
loop_
_entity_poly.entity_id
_entity_poly.type
_entity_poly.pdbx_seq_one_letter_code
_entity_poly.pdbx_strand_id
1 'polypeptide(L)'
;MVKQKVDASGNVGFGDSDTVDLAIIMEHHQRGLEGFREDVSRLSPSNAEAVFTGSLLVVAFAFAFLKIQDLKPLTRPTEEMSGAMADLSSTNNIPRLNWLYLNRGVTSVIGDQWPVLKSSRIRQILILRSNDQSWADSLSHTPSRLSRCPPRILRFAEGARQAVTSIKDSLNVVEPARDDLSSCSGTPTSQPSPSTTLEWAIDAHLETIRILESFYLRILSVLRCAVTEIDSDKEIQVDIEEAAILSWPCLLPSAFLTSLERNDCNSLHGYSLVILAHFYLMNTLVDTWYMRGSFELEILRVNPLIESLNDSQLSTFMLWPKEVLGLPLTYTP
;
A
#
# COMPACT_ATOMS: atom_id res chain seq x y z
N MET A 1 27.49 35.13 42.29
CA MET A 1 28.90 34.99 42.69
C MET A 1 29.00 33.75 43.57
N VAL A 2 29.25 32.59 42.96
CA VAL A 2 29.35 31.29 43.63
C VAL A 2 30.69 30.69 43.22
N LYS A 3 31.49 30.30 44.22
CA LYS A 3 32.90 29.91 44.08
C LYS A 3 33.03 28.58 43.34
N GLN A 4 33.91 28.57 42.35
CA GLN A 4 34.44 27.40 41.68
C GLN A 4 35.46 26.73 42.62
N LYS A 5 35.26 25.46 42.96
CA LYS A 5 36.32 24.61 43.53
C LYS A 5 36.65 23.55 42.50
N VAL A 6 37.83 23.70 41.93
CA VAL A 6 38.49 22.72 41.07
C VAL A 6 39.11 21.69 42.00
N ASP A 7 38.68 20.43 41.91
CA ASP A 7 39.48 19.28 42.32
C ASP A 7 39.51 18.33 41.11
N ALA A 8 40.70 18.25 40.51
CA ALA A 8 41.03 17.36 39.41
C ALA A 8 41.48 16.02 39.98
N SER A 9 40.72 14.97 39.71
CA SER A 9 41.23 13.60 39.73
C SER A 9 40.55 12.85 38.60
N GLY A 10 41.32 12.59 37.55
CA GLY A 10 40.87 11.93 36.35
C GLY A 10 40.35 10.53 36.63
N ASN A 11 39.09 10.32 36.29
CA ASN A 11 38.68 9.14 35.55
C ASN A 11 37.47 9.56 34.72
N VAL A 12 37.73 10.20 33.58
CA VAL A 12 36.70 10.39 32.55
C VAL A 12 36.49 9.02 31.92
N GLY A 13 35.70 8.20 32.58
CA GLY A 13 34.97 7.16 31.89
C GLY A 13 34.10 7.88 30.88
N PHE A 14 34.47 7.81 29.60
CA PHE A 14 33.57 8.04 28.49
C PHE A 14 32.53 6.91 28.53
N GLY A 15 31.62 6.99 29.50
CA GLY A 15 30.41 6.20 29.57
C GLY A 15 29.47 6.74 28.52
N ASP A 16 29.53 6.13 27.34
CA ASP A 16 28.39 5.78 26.49
C ASP A 16 27.14 6.67 26.70
N SER A 17 27.20 7.90 26.22
CA SER A 17 26.13 8.92 26.37
C SER A 17 25.25 9.03 25.12
N ASP A 18 25.14 7.96 24.31
CA ASP A 18 24.37 7.97 23.06
C ASP A 18 23.26 6.90 23.03
N THR A 19 22.90 6.30 24.16
CA THR A 19 21.66 5.53 24.27
C THR A 19 20.57 6.43 24.82
N VAL A 20 19.92 7.21 23.95
CA VAL A 20 18.58 7.73 24.28
C VAL A 20 17.74 6.51 24.66
N ASP A 21 17.30 6.45 25.92
CA ASP A 21 16.59 5.30 26.46
C ASP A 21 15.35 5.03 25.58
N LEU A 22 15.30 3.83 24.99
CA LEU A 22 14.20 3.41 24.13
C LEU A 22 12.86 3.54 24.84
N ALA A 23 12.83 3.36 26.17
CA ALA A 23 11.64 3.57 26.98
C ALA A 23 11.13 5.02 26.90
N ILE A 24 12.03 5.99 26.97
CA ILE A 24 11.71 7.42 26.88
C ILE A 24 11.18 7.74 25.46
N ILE A 25 11.81 7.20 24.41
CA ILE A 25 11.35 7.37 23.02
C ILE A 25 9.94 6.80 22.84
N MET A 26 9.69 5.59 23.36
CA MET A 26 8.40 4.93 23.28
C MET A 26 7.32 5.70 24.05
N GLU A 27 7.63 6.20 25.25
CA GLU A 27 6.71 7.02 26.04
C GLU A 27 6.35 8.31 25.30
N HIS A 28 7.34 9.03 24.76
CA HIS A 28 7.09 10.23 23.96
C HIS A 28 6.26 9.96 22.72
N HIS A 29 6.53 8.85 22.02
CA HIS A 29 5.75 8.44 20.86
C HIS A 29 4.29 8.18 21.21
N GLN A 30 4.05 7.42 22.29
CA GLN A 30 2.71 7.06 22.75
C GLN A 30 1.91 8.31 23.17
N ARG A 31 2.52 9.21 23.92
CA ARG A 31 1.90 10.49 24.33
C ARG A 31 1.59 11.37 23.11
N GLY A 32 2.49 11.42 22.13
CA GLY A 32 2.25 12.14 20.88
C GLY A 32 1.07 11.56 20.10
N LEU A 33 0.96 10.23 20.04
CA LEU A 33 -0.14 9.54 19.37
C LEU A 33 -1.48 9.73 20.08
N GLU A 34 -1.49 9.77 21.41
CA GLU A 34 -2.68 10.08 22.21
C GLU A 34 -3.18 11.49 21.95
N GLY A 35 -2.30 12.49 22.00
CA GLY A 35 -2.66 13.87 21.67
C GLY A 35 -3.17 14.01 20.22
N PHE A 36 -2.50 13.35 19.28
CA PHE A 36 -2.95 13.33 17.88
C PHE A 36 -4.35 12.71 17.72
N ARG A 37 -4.66 11.61 18.42
CA ARG A 37 -5.99 10.99 18.40
C ARG A 37 -7.07 11.93 18.96
N GLU A 38 -6.75 12.68 20.01
CA GLU A 38 -7.66 13.70 20.55
C GLU A 38 -7.93 14.80 19.50
N ASP A 39 -6.88 15.32 18.85
CA ASP A 39 -7.01 16.35 17.82
C ASP A 39 -7.80 15.87 16.60
N VAL A 40 -7.60 14.63 16.16
CA VAL A 40 -8.37 14.00 15.08
C VAL A 40 -9.85 13.91 15.46
N SER A 41 -10.18 13.54 16.71
CA SER A 41 -11.57 13.46 17.17
C SER A 41 -12.29 14.81 17.21
N ARG A 42 -11.53 15.91 17.24
CA ARG A 42 -12.01 17.29 17.26
C ARG A 42 -11.59 18.05 16.00
N LEU A 43 -11.61 17.38 14.85
CA LEU A 43 -11.23 17.99 13.57
C LEU A 43 -12.07 19.24 13.29
N SER A 44 -11.38 20.34 12.99
CA SER A 44 -11.96 21.66 12.77
C SER A 44 -11.06 22.47 11.82
N PRO A 45 -11.55 23.58 11.24
CA PRO A 45 -10.71 24.47 10.43
C PRO A 45 -9.47 24.99 11.17
N SER A 46 -9.54 25.17 12.49
CA SER A 46 -8.45 25.70 13.30
C SER A 46 -7.30 24.71 13.55
N ASN A 47 -7.55 23.41 13.53
CA ASN A 47 -6.52 22.38 13.73
C ASN A 47 -6.25 21.53 12.47
N ALA A 48 -6.95 21.80 11.36
CA ALA A 48 -6.83 21.05 10.11
C ALA A 48 -5.39 20.92 9.58
N GLU A 49 -4.60 22.01 9.59
CA GLU A 49 -3.18 21.96 9.17
C GLU A 49 -2.39 20.97 10.03
N ALA A 50 -2.52 21.06 11.37
CA ALA A 50 -1.77 20.24 12.30
C ALA A 50 -2.17 18.75 12.21
N VAL A 51 -3.48 18.48 12.13
CA VAL A 51 -4.00 17.12 11.98
C VAL A 51 -3.55 16.51 10.64
N PHE A 52 -3.57 17.28 9.56
CA PHE A 52 -3.08 16.81 8.26
C PHE A 52 -1.57 16.50 8.30
N THR A 53 -0.74 17.40 8.84
CA THR A 53 0.70 17.16 8.97
C THR A 53 1.01 15.96 9.86
N GLY A 54 0.32 15.81 11.00
CA GLY A 54 0.43 14.62 11.85
C GLY A 54 0.05 13.34 11.13
N SER A 55 -1.03 13.38 10.33
CA SER A 55 -1.48 12.25 9.51
C SER A 55 -0.42 11.81 8.48
N LEU A 56 0.22 12.76 7.80
CA LEU A 56 1.32 12.48 6.87
C LEU A 56 2.52 11.84 7.56
N LEU A 57 2.89 12.32 8.76
CA LEU A 57 3.99 11.74 9.54
C LEU A 57 3.70 10.30 9.96
N VAL A 58 2.47 10.00 10.37
CA VAL A 58 2.06 8.64 10.72
C VAL A 58 2.14 7.70 9.52
N VAL A 59 1.71 8.14 8.33
CA VAL A 59 1.85 7.35 7.10
C VAL A 59 3.32 7.15 6.72
N ALA A 60 4.13 8.21 6.77
CA ALA A 60 5.57 8.10 6.50
C ALA A 60 6.25 7.12 7.46
N PHE A 61 5.89 7.17 8.74
CA PHE A 61 6.37 6.22 9.73
C PHE A 61 5.93 4.78 9.44
N ALA A 62 4.68 4.56 9.00
CA ALA A 62 4.21 3.24 8.63
C ALA A 62 4.98 2.66 7.42
N PHE A 63 5.26 3.47 6.40
CA PHE A 63 6.11 3.06 5.28
C PHE A 63 7.54 2.72 5.72
N ALA A 64 8.12 3.53 6.61
CA ALA A 64 9.43 3.23 7.19
C ALA A 64 9.40 1.95 8.04
N PHE A 65 8.30 1.69 8.74
CA PHE A 65 8.14 0.52 9.60
C PHE A 65 8.00 -0.79 8.81
N LEU A 66 7.40 -0.75 7.61
CA LEU A 66 7.42 -1.89 6.68
C LEU A 66 8.86 -2.38 6.45
N LYS A 67 9.84 -1.47 6.40
CA LYS A 67 11.27 -1.80 6.27
C LYS A 67 11.91 -2.30 7.56
N ILE A 68 11.60 -1.67 8.70
CA ILE A 68 12.30 -1.91 9.98
C ILE A 68 11.99 -3.29 10.56
N GLN A 69 10.75 -3.78 10.44
CA GLN A 69 10.40 -5.10 10.94
C GLN A 69 11.11 -6.25 10.20
N ASP A 70 11.60 -5.98 8.99
CA ASP A 70 12.31 -6.97 8.18
C ASP A 70 13.83 -6.92 8.42
N LEU A 71 14.35 -5.81 8.97
CA LEU A 71 15.72 -5.69 9.47
C LEU A 71 15.94 -6.36 10.83
N LYS A 72 14.86 -6.68 11.54
CA LYS A 72 14.88 -7.46 12.79
C LYS A 72 13.95 -8.66 12.66
N PRO A 73 14.38 -9.80 12.04
CA PRO A 73 13.90 -11.06 12.58
C PRO A 73 14.34 -11.02 14.05
N LEU A 74 13.39 -11.05 14.99
CA LEU A 74 13.73 -11.02 16.41
C LEU A 74 14.49 -12.31 16.73
N THR A 75 15.81 -12.31 16.51
CA THR A 75 16.74 -13.29 17.06
C THR A 75 16.88 -12.97 18.53
N ARG A 76 15.82 -13.26 19.30
CA ARG A 76 15.92 -13.34 20.75
C ARG A 76 16.10 -14.82 21.07
N PRO A 77 17.29 -15.28 21.48
CA PRO A 77 17.39 -16.54 22.19
C PRO A 77 16.70 -16.30 23.53
N THR A 78 15.42 -16.63 23.61
CA THR A 78 14.76 -16.78 24.90
C THR A 78 14.80 -18.26 25.18
N GLU A 79 15.88 -18.65 25.86
CA GLU A 79 15.89 -19.90 26.61
C GLU A 79 14.66 -19.90 27.54
N GLU A 80 13.92 -21.00 27.46
CA GLU A 80 13.08 -21.55 28.51
C GLU A 80 11.85 -20.73 28.97
N MET A 81 10.69 -21.00 28.35
CA MET A 81 9.59 -21.61 29.10
C MET A 81 8.51 -22.20 28.16
N SER A 82 8.61 -23.51 27.95
CA SER A 82 7.52 -24.49 27.79
C SER A 82 6.16 -24.02 27.24
N GLY A 83 5.79 -24.54 26.07
CA GLY A 83 4.47 -25.16 25.90
C GLY A 83 3.46 -24.49 24.97
N ALA A 84 3.85 -24.10 23.76
CA ALA A 84 2.98 -24.10 22.57
C ALA A 84 3.83 -23.74 21.34
N MET A 85 4.20 -24.73 20.52
CA MET A 85 4.60 -24.47 19.13
C MET A 85 3.35 -24.00 18.38
N ALA A 86 3.03 -22.72 18.49
CA ALA A 86 2.30 -22.01 17.46
C ALA A 86 3.37 -21.36 16.57
N ASP A 87 3.38 -21.75 15.30
CA ASP A 87 4.31 -21.35 14.26
C ASP A 87 4.66 -19.85 14.27
N LEU A 88 5.85 -19.50 14.79
CA LEU A 88 6.48 -18.19 14.54
C LEU A 88 6.77 -17.97 13.04
N SER A 89 6.73 -19.02 12.23
CA SER A 89 6.77 -18.96 10.77
C SER A 89 5.45 -18.49 10.14
N SER A 90 4.30 -18.68 10.81
CA SER A 90 2.98 -18.41 10.22
C SER A 90 2.63 -16.93 10.21
N THR A 91 3.06 -16.18 11.23
CA THR A 91 2.79 -14.74 11.34
C THR A 91 3.59 -13.89 10.35
N ASN A 92 4.67 -14.43 9.78
CA ASN A 92 5.51 -13.72 8.80
C ASN A 92 4.98 -13.78 7.37
N ASN A 93 3.96 -14.62 7.10
CA ASN A 93 3.43 -14.84 5.75
C ASN A 93 2.16 -14.02 5.45
N ILE A 94 1.59 -13.33 6.44
CA ILE A 94 0.38 -12.51 6.25
C ILE A 94 0.77 -11.14 5.67
N PRO A 95 0.13 -10.65 4.60
CA PRO A 95 0.43 -9.34 4.04
C PRO A 95 0.07 -8.24 5.05
N ARG A 96 0.92 -7.23 5.18
CA ARG A 96 0.70 -6.16 6.15
C ARG A 96 -0.27 -5.14 5.57
N LEU A 97 -1.50 -5.08 6.10
CA LEU A 97 -2.55 -4.17 5.60
C LEU A 97 -2.64 -2.84 6.36
N ASN A 98 -1.98 -2.68 7.51
CA ASN A 98 -2.10 -1.47 8.36
C ASN A 98 -1.79 -0.17 7.60
N TRP A 99 -0.80 -0.19 6.72
CA TRP A 99 -0.40 0.98 5.94
C TRP A 99 -1.53 1.45 5.00
N LEU A 100 -2.34 0.52 4.49
CA LEU A 100 -3.48 0.78 3.61
C LEU A 100 -4.55 1.61 4.33
N TYR A 101 -4.90 1.19 5.54
CA TYR A 101 -5.87 1.88 6.40
C TYR A 101 -5.38 3.26 6.82
N LEU A 102 -4.09 3.38 7.14
CA LEU A 102 -3.49 4.67 7.48
C LEU A 102 -3.57 5.65 6.30
N ASN A 103 -3.24 5.20 5.08
CA ASN A 103 -3.36 6.02 3.88
C ASN A 103 -4.80 6.46 3.59
N ARG A 104 -5.76 5.55 3.77
CA ARG A 104 -7.18 5.87 3.65
C ARG A 104 -7.63 6.91 4.68
N GLY A 105 -7.19 6.79 5.93
CA GLY A 105 -7.50 7.74 7.01
C GLY A 105 -6.95 9.15 6.76
N VAL A 106 -5.77 9.29 6.14
CA VAL A 106 -5.28 10.63 5.76
C VAL A 106 -6.21 11.28 4.73
N THR A 107 -6.72 10.48 3.78
CA THR A 107 -7.57 11.02 2.72
C THR A 107 -8.93 11.50 3.23
N SER A 108 -9.48 10.90 4.30
CA SER A 108 -10.70 11.43 4.93
C SER A 108 -10.45 12.80 5.57
N VAL A 109 -9.31 12.98 6.24
CA VAL A 109 -8.91 14.30 6.80
C VAL A 109 -8.78 15.34 5.68
N ILE A 110 -8.19 14.97 4.54
CA ILE A 110 -8.08 15.85 3.36
C ILE A 110 -9.47 16.23 2.84
N GLY A 111 -10.39 15.27 2.71
CA GLY A 111 -11.72 15.47 2.15
C GLY A 111 -12.53 16.50 2.93
N ASP A 112 -12.63 16.31 4.25
CA ASP A 112 -13.48 17.13 5.11
C ASP A 112 -12.97 18.57 5.26
N GLN A 113 -11.66 18.77 5.18
CA GLN A 113 -11.01 20.07 5.38
C GLN A 113 -10.40 20.65 4.10
N TRP A 114 -10.70 20.07 2.92
CA TRP A 114 -10.08 20.46 1.65
C TRP A 114 -10.07 21.98 1.38
N PRO A 115 -11.16 22.74 1.60
CA PRO A 115 -11.16 24.18 1.37
C PRO A 115 -10.14 24.92 2.24
N VAL A 116 -10.04 24.53 3.51
CA VAL A 116 -9.12 25.11 4.48
C VAL A 116 -7.69 24.77 4.08
N LEU A 117 -7.41 23.47 3.88
CA LEU A 117 -6.10 22.94 3.54
C LEU A 117 -5.56 23.55 2.23
N LYS A 118 -6.41 23.76 1.22
CA LYS A 118 -6.03 24.39 -0.06
C LYS A 118 -5.65 25.87 0.09
N SER A 119 -6.26 26.58 1.03
CA SER A 119 -5.97 28.00 1.32
C SER A 119 -4.77 28.21 2.26
N SER A 120 -4.24 27.12 2.80
CA SER A 120 -3.31 27.10 3.91
C SER A 120 -1.82 27.16 3.48
N ARG A 121 -0.90 27.01 4.44
CA ARG A 121 0.56 26.94 4.15
C ARG A 121 1.00 25.61 3.54
N ILE A 122 0.27 24.53 3.84
CA ILE A 122 0.54 23.18 3.33
C ILE A 122 -0.02 22.95 1.92
N ARG A 123 -0.63 23.97 1.30
CA ARG A 123 -1.22 23.87 -0.05
C ARG A 123 -0.27 23.31 -1.10
N GLN A 124 1.04 23.58 -0.98
CA GLN A 124 2.06 23.09 -1.92
C GLN A 124 2.23 21.57 -1.85
N ILE A 125 1.97 20.96 -0.69
CA ILE A 125 2.01 19.50 -0.48
C ILE A 125 0.75 18.84 -1.08
N LEU A 126 -0.36 19.58 -1.18
CA LEU A 126 -1.66 19.10 -1.65
C LEU A 126 -1.84 19.14 -3.18
N ILE A 127 -0.86 19.69 -3.91
CA ILE A 127 -0.92 19.84 -5.38
C ILE A 127 -0.95 18.47 -6.10
N LEU A 128 -0.67 17.37 -5.39
CA LEU A 128 -0.74 16.00 -5.92
C LEU A 128 -2.14 15.49 -6.31
N ARG A 129 -3.23 16.23 -6.03
CA ARG A 129 -4.58 15.81 -6.44
C ARG A 129 -4.99 16.47 -7.76
N SER A 130 -4.22 16.22 -8.83
CA SER A 130 -4.72 16.49 -10.17
C SER A 130 -5.70 15.37 -10.56
N ASN A 131 -6.97 15.61 -10.27
CA ASN A 131 -8.10 14.80 -10.74
C ASN A 131 -8.35 15.01 -12.25
N ASP A 132 -7.31 15.30 -13.02
CA ASP A 132 -7.43 15.54 -14.44
C ASP A 132 -7.69 14.20 -15.12
N GLN A 133 -8.95 14.00 -15.50
CA GLN A 133 -9.41 12.94 -16.39
C GLN A 133 -8.76 13.02 -17.81
N SER A 134 -7.87 13.99 -18.05
CA SER A 134 -7.29 14.33 -19.36
C SER A 134 -6.26 13.31 -19.87
N TRP A 135 -5.80 12.37 -19.04
CA TRP A 135 -4.84 11.33 -19.45
C TRP A 135 -5.37 10.39 -20.53
N ALA A 136 -6.70 10.34 -20.74
CA ALA A 136 -7.33 9.47 -21.74
C ALA A 136 -7.13 9.96 -23.19
N ASP A 137 -6.93 11.26 -23.39
CA ASP A 137 -6.92 11.89 -24.72
C ASP A 137 -5.51 11.93 -25.36
N SER A 138 -4.46 11.54 -24.62
CA SER A 138 -3.06 11.78 -25.00
C SER A 138 -2.39 10.64 -25.79
N LEU A 139 -3.17 9.81 -26.48
CA LEU A 139 -2.70 8.60 -27.21
C LEU A 139 -2.01 8.88 -28.56
N SER A 140 -1.52 10.09 -28.82
CA SER A 140 -1.01 10.50 -30.15
C SER A 140 0.45 10.06 -30.45
N HIS A 141 0.70 9.85 -31.74
CA HIS A 141 1.81 9.07 -32.32
C HIS A 141 3.15 9.84 -32.43
N THR A 142 3.98 9.96 -31.38
CA THR A 142 5.46 10.21 -31.48
C THR A 142 6.18 10.06 -30.11
N PRO A 143 7.53 10.10 -30.04
CA PRO A 143 8.39 9.10 -29.39
C PRO A 143 8.09 8.84 -27.90
N SER A 144 8.07 7.54 -27.54
CA SER A 144 7.82 7.03 -26.20
C SER A 144 9.00 7.23 -25.24
N ARG A 145 8.72 7.63 -23.99
CA ARG A 145 9.68 7.59 -22.86
C ARG A 145 10.21 6.17 -22.56
N LEU A 146 9.54 5.13 -23.07
CA LEU A 146 9.90 3.72 -22.92
C LEU A 146 11.37 3.40 -23.26
N SER A 147 11.96 4.02 -24.28
CA SER A 147 13.36 3.74 -24.66
C SER A 147 14.38 4.10 -23.57
N ARG A 148 13.99 4.97 -22.62
CA ARG A 148 14.76 5.38 -21.47
C ARG A 148 14.21 4.79 -20.17
N CYS A 149 13.38 3.75 -20.22
CA CYS A 149 12.87 3.14 -19.00
C CYS A 149 13.75 1.97 -18.56
N PRO A 150 13.94 1.76 -17.25
CA PRO A 150 14.56 0.55 -16.72
C PRO A 150 13.80 -0.71 -17.17
N PRO A 151 14.48 -1.88 -17.23
CA PRO A 151 13.87 -3.13 -17.66
C PRO A 151 12.59 -3.49 -16.91
N ARG A 152 12.51 -3.20 -15.60
CA ARG A 152 11.29 -3.41 -14.80
C ARG A 152 10.09 -2.64 -15.35
N ILE A 153 10.27 -1.35 -15.64
CA ILE A 153 9.19 -0.48 -16.16
C ILE A 153 8.79 -0.90 -17.57
N LEU A 154 9.75 -1.30 -18.40
CA LEU A 154 9.48 -1.85 -19.73
C LEU A 154 8.62 -3.12 -19.65
N ARG A 155 8.99 -4.07 -18.79
CA ARG A 155 8.24 -5.32 -18.60
C ARG A 155 6.84 -5.08 -18.05
N PHE A 156 6.71 -4.10 -17.16
CA PHE A 156 5.39 -3.65 -16.71
C PHE A 156 4.56 -3.14 -17.88
N ALA A 157 5.12 -2.27 -18.72
CA ALA A 157 4.39 -1.67 -19.84
C ALA A 157 3.90 -2.70 -20.89
N GLU A 158 4.68 -3.77 -21.13
CA GLU A 158 4.35 -4.85 -22.06
C GLU A 158 3.15 -5.69 -21.60
N GLY A 159 3.06 -6.01 -20.31
CA GLY A 159 2.10 -6.99 -19.79
C GLY A 159 0.92 -6.42 -19.01
N ALA A 160 0.96 -5.14 -18.61
CA ALA A 160 0.00 -4.54 -17.68
C ALA A 160 -1.47 -4.75 -18.10
N ARG A 161 -1.80 -4.48 -19.37
CA ARG A 161 -3.18 -4.63 -19.88
C ARG A 161 -3.62 -6.09 -19.86
N GLN A 162 -2.79 -6.98 -20.39
CA GLN A 162 -3.10 -8.41 -20.47
C GLN A 162 -3.30 -9.01 -19.08
N ALA A 163 -2.46 -8.66 -18.12
CA ALA A 163 -2.55 -9.19 -16.76
C ALA A 163 -3.88 -8.82 -16.08
N VAL A 164 -4.29 -7.54 -16.15
CA VAL A 164 -5.56 -7.08 -15.56
C VAL A 164 -6.76 -7.68 -16.27
N THR A 165 -6.77 -7.71 -17.60
CA THR A 165 -7.83 -8.35 -18.38
C THR A 165 -7.97 -9.83 -18.04
N SER A 166 -6.86 -10.57 -17.89
CA SER A 166 -6.90 -12.00 -17.57
C SER A 166 -7.54 -12.29 -16.20
N ILE A 167 -7.24 -11.45 -15.19
CA ILE A 167 -7.85 -11.58 -13.85
C ILE A 167 -9.34 -11.25 -13.92
N LYS A 168 -9.70 -10.18 -14.62
CA LYS A 168 -11.09 -9.72 -14.80
C LYS A 168 -11.95 -10.77 -15.49
N ASP A 169 -11.48 -11.31 -16.60
CA ASP A 169 -12.19 -12.32 -17.39
C ASP A 169 -12.38 -13.60 -16.58
N SER A 170 -11.35 -13.99 -15.84
CA SER A 170 -11.41 -15.13 -14.92
C SER A 170 -12.46 -14.95 -13.82
N LEU A 171 -12.49 -13.79 -13.16
CA LEU A 171 -13.46 -13.51 -12.11
C LEU A 171 -14.90 -13.44 -12.65
N ASN A 172 -15.11 -12.94 -13.88
CA ASN A 172 -16.42 -12.94 -14.53
C ASN A 172 -16.97 -14.36 -14.79
N VAL A 173 -16.10 -15.36 -14.91
CA VAL A 173 -16.49 -16.78 -15.07
C VAL A 173 -16.91 -17.41 -13.73
N VAL A 174 -16.54 -16.83 -12.59
CA VAL A 174 -16.90 -17.29 -11.23
C VAL A 174 -18.37 -16.96 -10.90
N GLU A 175 -19.21 -16.71 -11.90
CA GLU A 175 -20.63 -16.34 -11.76
C GLU A 175 -21.33 -17.26 -10.75
N PRO A 176 -22.05 -16.71 -9.75
CA PRO A 176 -22.74 -17.52 -8.76
C PRO A 176 -23.72 -18.41 -9.51
N ALA A 177 -23.67 -19.72 -9.25
CA ALA A 177 -24.69 -20.64 -9.75
C ALA A 177 -26.06 -20.04 -9.40
N ARG A 178 -26.78 -19.53 -10.41
CA ARG A 178 -28.17 -19.16 -10.27
C ARG A 178 -28.88 -20.47 -9.98
N ASP A 179 -29.12 -20.75 -8.70
CA ASP A 179 -29.94 -21.88 -8.30
C ASP A 179 -31.29 -21.72 -9.00
N ASP A 180 -31.50 -22.58 -10.00
CA ASP A 180 -32.79 -22.92 -10.59
C ASP A 180 -33.68 -23.54 -9.51
N LEU A 181 -34.16 -22.76 -8.54
CA LEU A 181 -35.23 -23.17 -7.64
C LEU A 181 -36.21 -22.01 -7.43
N SER A 182 -37.04 -21.82 -8.46
CA SER A 182 -38.45 -21.55 -8.25
C SER A 182 -39.03 -22.64 -7.33
N SER A 183 -39.05 -22.41 -6.02
CA SER A 183 -40.01 -23.09 -5.14
C SER A 183 -40.42 -22.19 -3.99
N CYS A 184 -41.73 -21.95 -3.96
CA CYS A 184 -42.42 -21.14 -2.98
C CYS A 184 -42.28 -21.73 -1.57
N SER A 185 -41.92 -20.92 -0.57
CA SER A 185 -42.59 -20.91 0.74
C SER A 185 -41.98 -19.82 1.63
N GLY A 186 -42.84 -18.99 2.21
CA GLY A 186 -42.43 -17.81 2.97
C GLY A 186 -42.07 -18.10 4.42
N THR A 187 -41.07 -17.38 4.93
CA THR A 187 -41.05 -16.78 6.28
C THR A 187 -39.96 -15.70 6.31
N PRO A 188 -40.20 -14.45 6.78
CA PRO A 188 -39.17 -13.42 6.79
C PRO A 188 -38.27 -13.59 8.01
N THR A 189 -37.11 -14.22 7.82
CA THR A 189 -35.99 -14.08 8.77
C THR A 189 -34.97 -13.16 8.11
N SER A 190 -34.69 -12.03 8.76
CA SER A 190 -33.78 -10.98 8.29
C SER A 190 -32.31 -11.38 8.41
N GLN A 191 -31.91 -12.46 7.76
CA GLN A 191 -30.52 -12.74 7.45
C GLN A 191 -30.33 -12.53 5.95
N PRO A 192 -29.34 -11.74 5.51
CA PRO A 192 -29.04 -11.63 4.09
C PRO A 192 -28.68 -13.02 3.57
N SER A 193 -29.34 -13.44 2.49
CA SER A 193 -29.08 -14.73 1.86
C SER A 193 -27.60 -14.85 1.49
N PRO A 194 -26.98 -16.04 1.61
CA PRO A 194 -25.58 -16.26 1.27
C PRO A 194 -25.27 -15.91 -0.19
N SER A 195 -26.24 -16.08 -1.10
CA SER A 195 -26.15 -15.67 -2.51
C SER A 195 -25.94 -14.16 -2.67
N THR A 196 -26.70 -13.34 -1.95
CA THR A 196 -26.58 -11.87 -1.97
C THR A 196 -25.24 -11.40 -1.40
N THR A 197 -24.67 -12.14 -0.44
CA THR A 197 -23.37 -11.82 0.16
C THR A 197 -22.20 -12.13 -0.78
N LEU A 198 -22.31 -13.21 -1.56
CA LEU A 198 -21.29 -13.59 -2.55
C LEU A 198 -21.31 -12.65 -3.77
N GLU A 199 -22.50 -12.34 -4.31
CA GLU A 199 -22.67 -11.40 -5.43
C GLU A 199 -22.07 -10.03 -5.09
N TRP A 200 -22.41 -9.50 -3.91
CA TRP A 200 -21.84 -8.23 -3.43
C TRP A 200 -20.31 -8.27 -3.28
N ALA A 201 -19.76 -9.42 -2.88
CA ALA A 201 -18.31 -9.59 -2.77
C ALA A 201 -17.65 -9.63 -4.16
N ILE A 202 -18.24 -10.31 -5.14
CA ILE A 202 -17.75 -10.34 -6.53
C ILE A 202 -17.80 -8.95 -7.15
N ASP A 203 -18.90 -8.21 -6.97
CA ASP A 203 -19.02 -6.82 -7.45
C ASP A 203 -17.92 -5.92 -6.87
N ALA A 204 -17.60 -6.08 -5.58
CA ALA A 204 -16.52 -5.33 -4.95
C ALA A 204 -15.14 -5.66 -5.55
N HIS A 205 -14.90 -6.92 -5.94
CA HIS A 205 -13.67 -7.31 -6.63
C HIS A 205 -13.61 -6.73 -8.04
N LEU A 206 -14.70 -6.79 -8.80
CA LEU A 206 -14.78 -6.21 -10.14
C LEU A 206 -14.57 -4.70 -10.12
N GLU A 207 -15.15 -4.00 -9.15
CA GLU A 207 -14.92 -2.56 -8.95
C GLU A 207 -13.45 -2.28 -8.58
N THR A 208 -12.86 -3.11 -7.72
CA THR A 208 -11.45 -2.99 -7.37
C THR A 208 -10.53 -3.21 -8.58
N ILE A 209 -10.86 -4.17 -9.45
CA ILE A 209 -10.14 -4.41 -10.71
C ILE A 209 -10.29 -3.20 -11.65
N ARG A 210 -11.44 -2.54 -11.71
CA ARG A 210 -11.61 -1.31 -12.50
C ARG A 210 -10.72 -0.18 -11.99
N ILE A 211 -10.60 -0.02 -10.68
CA ILE A 211 -9.67 0.93 -10.07
C ILE A 211 -8.24 0.58 -10.48
N LEU A 212 -7.82 -0.68 -10.31
CA LEU A 212 -6.50 -1.16 -10.72
C LEU A 212 -6.22 -0.87 -12.21
N GLU A 213 -7.18 -1.18 -13.08
CA GLU A 213 -7.12 -0.92 -14.53
C GLU A 213 -6.89 0.57 -14.80
N SER A 214 -7.62 1.46 -14.12
CA SER A 214 -7.45 2.91 -14.26
C SER A 214 -6.03 3.39 -13.90
N PHE A 215 -5.46 2.88 -12.81
CA PHE A 215 -4.08 3.24 -12.41
C PHE A 215 -3.03 2.67 -13.36
N TYR A 216 -3.21 1.44 -13.85
CA TYR A 216 -2.33 0.86 -14.87
C TYR A 216 -2.35 1.72 -16.14
N LEU A 217 -3.53 2.16 -16.57
CA LEU A 217 -3.68 3.06 -17.72
C LEU A 217 -3.00 4.41 -17.48
N ARG A 218 -3.12 4.99 -16.28
CA ARG A 218 -2.45 6.24 -15.92
C ARG A 218 -0.92 6.12 -16.02
N ILE A 219 -0.35 5.05 -15.47
CA ILE A 219 1.10 4.76 -15.58
C ILE A 219 1.49 4.58 -17.05
N LEU A 220 0.74 3.80 -17.83
CA LEU A 220 1.01 3.62 -19.25
C LEU A 220 0.93 4.93 -20.05
N SER A 221 0.02 5.85 -19.70
CA SER A 221 -0.05 7.18 -20.29
C SER A 221 1.21 7.99 -20.00
N VAL A 222 1.68 8.02 -18.75
CA VAL A 222 2.95 8.67 -18.35
C VAL A 222 4.13 8.16 -19.19
N LEU A 223 4.23 6.84 -19.41
CA LEU A 223 5.30 6.23 -20.20
C LEU A 223 5.23 6.55 -21.70
N ARG A 224 4.08 7.00 -22.19
CA ARG A 224 3.82 7.36 -23.59
C ARG A 224 3.91 8.86 -23.85
N CYS A 225 3.90 9.71 -22.82
CA CYS A 225 4.07 11.15 -22.94
C CYS A 225 5.41 11.53 -23.57
N ALA A 226 5.45 12.65 -24.27
CA ALA A 226 6.65 13.15 -24.94
C ALA A 226 7.77 13.50 -23.92
N VAL A 227 9.02 13.37 -24.37
CA VAL A 227 10.22 13.74 -23.61
C VAL A 227 10.40 15.25 -23.65
N THR A 228 10.39 15.91 -22.49
CA THR A 228 10.87 17.28 -22.30
C THR A 228 12.41 17.27 -22.32
N GLU A 229 13.05 18.37 -22.76
CA GLU A 229 14.49 18.44 -23.02
C GLU A 229 15.41 18.35 -21.77
N ILE A 230 14.89 18.07 -20.57
CA ILE A 230 15.62 18.17 -19.29
C ILE A 230 15.49 16.87 -18.47
N ASP A 231 16.63 16.36 -17.97
CA ASP A 231 16.80 15.32 -16.93
C ASP A 231 15.67 14.27 -16.82
N SER A 232 15.46 13.49 -17.90
CA SER A 232 14.24 12.69 -18.15
C SER A 232 13.88 11.69 -17.06
N ASP A 233 14.86 11.15 -16.34
CA ASP A 233 14.65 9.98 -15.50
C ASP A 233 13.99 10.36 -14.17
N LYS A 234 14.33 11.53 -13.63
CA LYS A 234 13.68 12.08 -12.42
C LYS A 234 12.26 12.52 -12.70
N GLU A 235 12.02 13.14 -13.86
CA GLU A 235 10.67 13.54 -14.27
C GLU A 235 9.76 12.32 -14.42
N ILE A 236 10.24 11.26 -15.09
CA ILE A 236 9.51 9.99 -15.21
C ILE A 236 9.20 9.40 -13.82
N GLN A 237 10.16 9.43 -12.88
CA GLN A 237 9.92 8.93 -11.52
C GLN A 237 8.89 9.75 -10.75
N VAL A 238 8.90 11.08 -10.87
CA VAL A 238 7.89 11.95 -10.25
C VAL A 238 6.51 11.73 -10.85
N ASP A 239 6.40 11.58 -12.17
CA ASP A 239 5.13 11.33 -12.85
C ASP A 239 4.59 9.93 -12.53
N ILE A 240 5.47 8.90 -12.47
CA ILE A 240 5.09 7.55 -12.04
C ILE A 240 4.71 7.57 -10.56
N GLU A 241 5.41 8.30 -9.70
CA GLU A 241 5.01 8.52 -8.31
C GLU A 241 3.61 9.14 -8.27
N GLU A 242 3.35 10.25 -8.95
CA GLU A 242 2.00 10.85 -8.98
C GLU A 242 0.92 9.87 -9.50
N ALA A 243 1.27 9.05 -10.50
CA ALA A 243 0.38 8.06 -11.08
C ALA A 243 0.16 6.82 -10.20
N ALA A 244 1.19 6.33 -9.51
CA ALA A 244 1.22 5.05 -8.79
C ALA A 244 1.03 5.20 -7.27
N ILE A 245 1.34 6.37 -6.70
CA ILE A 245 1.49 6.59 -5.25
C ILE A 245 0.30 7.35 -4.61
N LEU A 246 -0.07 6.83 -3.43
CA LEU A 246 -1.03 7.22 -2.37
C LEU A 246 -2.52 7.38 -2.65
N SER A 247 -3.01 7.55 -3.88
CA SER A 247 -4.46 7.83 -4.03
C SER A 247 -5.33 6.57 -4.11
N TRP A 248 -4.86 5.46 -4.66
CA TRP A 248 -5.68 4.25 -4.81
C TRP A 248 -6.20 3.65 -3.49
N PRO A 249 -5.49 3.68 -2.33
CA PRO A 249 -5.99 3.11 -1.07
C PRO A 249 -7.34 3.68 -0.63
N CYS A 250 -7.59 4.96 -0.90
CA CYS A 250 -8.85 5.61 -0.53
C CYS A 250 -10.02 5.22 -1.45
N LEU A 251 -9.73 4.69 -2.64
CA LEU A 251 -10.73 4.32 -3.64
C LEU A 251 -11.24 2.89 -3.45
N LEU A 252 -10.51 2.04 -2.71
CA LEU A 252 -10.88 0.64 -2.55
C LEU A 252 -12.24 0.48 -1.85
N PRO A 253 -13.15 -0.37 -2.37
CA PRO A 253 -14.40 -0.70 -1.70
C PRO A 253 -14.18 -1.34 -0.32
N SER A 254 -14.98 -0.97 0.68
CA SER A 254 -14.86 -1.55 2.03
C SER A 254 -15.09 -3.07 2.05
N ALA A 255 -15.97 -3.57 1.17
CA ALA A 255 -16.24 -4.99 1.00
C ALA A 255 -15.00 -5.80 0.56
N PHE A 256 -14.19 -5.20 -0.32
CA PHE A 256 -12.92 -5.79 -0.76
C PHE A 256 -11.88 -5.79 0.37
N LEU A 257 -11.85 -4.74 1.20
CA LEU A 257 -10.97 -4.72 2.38
C LEU A 257 -11.35 -5.83 3.36
N THR A 258 -12.65 -6.03 3.62
CA THR A 258 -13.11 -7.14 4.45
C THR A 258 -12.72 -8.50 3.87
N SER A 259 -12.66 -8.68 2.54
CA SER A 259 -12.23 -9.96 1.96
C SER A 259 -10.73 -10.22 2.10
N LEU A 260 -9.90 -9.18 2.18
CA LEU A 260 -8.47 -9.29 2.49
C LEU A 260 -8.20 -9.69 3.94
N GLU A 261 -9.07 -9.30 4.88
CA GLU A 261 -8.93 -9.61 6.31
C GLU A 261 -9.46 -10.99 6.70
N ARG A 262 -10.20 -11.66 5.81
CA ARG A 262 -10.69 -13.02 6.08
C ARG A 262 -9.52 -13.99 6.09
N ASN A 263 -9.53 -14.89 7.07
CA ASN A 263 -8.62 -16.05 7.12
C ASN A 263 -9.14 -17.23 6.29
N ASP A 264 -10.13 -17.00 5.42
CA ASP A 264 -10.75 -18.05 4.62
C ASP A 264 -9.84 -18.38 3.43
N CYS A 265 -9.37 -19.62 3.33
CA CYS A 265 -8.57 -20.11 2.21
C CYS A 265 -9.44 -20.47 0.99
N ASN A 266 -10.36 -19.60 0.58
CA ASN A 266 -11.21 -19.81 -0.59
C ASN A 266 -10.63 -19.11 -1.84
N SER A 267 -11.13 -19.49 -3.02
CA SER A 267 -10.66 -18.91 -4.30
C SER A 267 -10.84 -17.39 -4.34
N LEU A 268 -11.95 -16.86 -3.80
CA LEU A 268 -12.23 -15.42 -3.78
C LEU A 268 -11.22 -14.62 -2.92
N HIS A 269 -10.80 -15.14 -1.77
CA HIS A 269 -9.70 -14.57 -0.99
C HIS A 269 -8.39 -14.62 -1.77
N GLY A 270 -8.14 -15.71 -2.50
CA GLY A 270 -7.04 -15.81 -3.46
C GLY A 270 -7.06 -14.69 -4.52
N TYR A 271 -8.22 -14.37 -5.10
CA TYR A 271 -8.36 -13.20 -5.98
C TYR A 271 -8.08 -11.89 -5.25
N SER A 272 -8.54 -11.73 -4.00
CA SER A 272 -8.23 -10.53 -3.20
C SER A 272 -6.70 -10.34 -3.07
N LEU A 273 -5.98 -11.40 -2.75
CA LEU A 273 -4.53 -11.40 -2.61
C LEU A 273 -3.80 -11.13 -3.94
N VAL A 274 -4.23 -11.74 -5.04
CA VAL A 274 -3.68 -11.47 -6.38
C VAL A 274 -3.88 -9.99 -6.74
N ILE A 275 -5.09 -9.47 -6.62
CA ILE A 275 -5.40 -8.06 -6.91
C ILE A 275 -4.53 -7.12 -6.06
N LEU A 276 -4.37 -7.43 -4.77
CA LEU A 276 -3.51 -6.66 -3.87
C LEU A 276 -2.03 -6.70 -4.30
N ALA A 277 -1.51 -7.85 -4.72
CA ALA A 277 -0.15 -7.95 -5.26
C ALA A 277 0.04 -7.10 -6.53
N HIS A 278 -0.99 -6.98 -7.37
CA HIS A 278 -0.97 -6.08 -8.53
C HIS A 278 -0.97 -4.59 -8.16
N PHE A 279 -1.62 -4.21 -7.05
CA PHE A 279 -1.48 -2.87 -6.48
C PHE A 279 -0.09 -2.62 -5.93
N TYR A 280 0.48 -3.60 -5.22
CA TYR A 280 1.86 -3.51 -4.71
C TYR A 280 2.85 -3.39 -5.85
N LEU A 281 2.62 -4.08 -6.97
CA LEU A 281 3.50 -4.02 -8.14
C LEU A 281 3.67 -2.59 -8.65
N MET A 282 2.60 -1.78 -8.67
CA MET A 282 2.70 -0.37 -9.06
C MET A 282 3.63 0.42 -8.16
N ASN A 283 3.56 0.20 -6.85
CA ASN A 283 4.44 0.85 -5.88
C ASN A 283 5.91 0.48 -6.09
N THR A 284 6.21 -0.70 -6.64
CA THR A 284 7.59 -1.16 -6.94
C THR A 284 8.21 -0.52 -8.18
N LEU A 285 7.42 0.25 -8.94
CA LEU A 285 7.90 1.02 -10.10
C LEU A 285 8.52 2.37 -9.68
N VAL A 286 8.25 2.82 -8.46
CA VAL A 286 8.76 4.07 -7.93
C VAL A 286 10.04 3.84 -7.16
N ASP A 287 11.13 4.45 -7.63
CA ASP A 287 12.45 4.33 -7.03
C ASP A 287 12.71 5.39 -5.94
N THR A 288 11.87 5.42 -4.91
CA THR A 288 12.05 6.32 -3.75
C THR A 288 12.64 5.59 -2.55
N TRP A 289 13.52 6.27 -1.83
CA TRP A 289 14.24 5.71 -0.67
C TRP A 289 13.31 5.16 0.42
N TYR A 290 12.07 5.66 0.52
CA TYR A 290 11.11 5.26 1.55
C TYR A 290 10.19 4.09 1.12
N MET A 291 10.09 3.79 -0.17
CA MET A 291 9.30 2.66 -0.70
C MET A 291 10.16 1.46 -1.10
N ARG A 292 11.41 1.70 -1.51
CA ARG A 292 12.31 0.70 -2.07
C ARG A 292 12.41 -0.57 -1.21
N GLY A 293 12.05 -1.72 -1.76
CA GLY A 293 12.14 -3.03 -1.09
C GLY A 293 10.93 -3.39 -0.23
N SER A 294 10.07 -2.44 0.16
CA SER A 294 8.93 -2.72 1.03
C SER A 294 7.87 -3.55 0.30
N PHE A 295 7.47 -3.12 -0.89
CA PHE A 295 6.39 -3.75 -1.64
C PHE A 295 6.82 -5.01 -2.37
N GLU A 296 8.10 -5.11 -2.74
CA GLU A 296 8.68 -6.35 -3.25
C GLU A 296 8.55 -7.48 -2.23
N LEU A 297 8.84 -7.21 -0.96
CA LEU A 297 8.70 -8.20 0.12
C LEU A 297 7.23 -8.59 0.35
N GLU A 298 6.30 -7.64 0.29
CA GLU A 298 4.87 -7.97 0.42
C GLU A 298 4.36 -8.86 -0.74
N ILE A 299 4.80 -8.64 -1.98
CA ILE A 299 4.45 -9.52 -3.11
C ILE A 299 5.03 -10.93 -2.90
N LEU A 300 6.27 -11.02 -2.38
CA LEU A 300 6.89 -12.29 -2.05
C LEU A 300 6.16 -13.02 -0.90
N ARG A 301 5.54 -12.29 0.04
CA ARG A 301 4.67 -12.87 1.11
C ARG A 301 3.34 -13.36 0.58
N VAL A 302 2.73 -12.66 -0.38
CA VAL A 302 1.47 -13.10 -1.01
C VAL A 302 1.66 -14.43 -1.73
N ASN A 303 2.83 -14.65 -2.34
CA ASN A 303 3.06 -15.83 -3.15
C ASN A 303 2.83 -17.20 -2.45
N PRO A 304 3.44 -17.52 -1.30
CA PRO A 304 3.20 -18.78 -0.60
C PRO A 304 1.74 -18.94 -0.17
N LEU A 305 1.01 -17.85 0.08
CA LEU A 305 -0.43 -17.91 0.37
C LEU A 305 -1.21 -18.39 -0.85
N ILE A 306 -0.91 -17.86 -2.03
CA ILE A 306 -1.53 -18.32 -3.28
C ILE A 306 -1.17 -19.77 -3.58
N GLU A 307 0.09 -20.16 -3.41
CA GLU A 307 0.54 -21.54 -3.60
C GLU A 307 -0.20 -22.51 -2.65
N SER A 308 -0.48 -22.09 -1.41
CA SER A 308 -1.23 -22.90 -0.44
C SER A 308 -2.69 -23.19 -0.84
N LEU A 309 -3.27 -22.37 -1.71
CA LEU A 309 -4.64 -22.57 -2.22
C LEU A 309 -4.72 -23.68 -3.28
N ASN A 310 -3.58 -24.15 -3.81
CA ASN A 310 -3.49 -25.15 -4.89
C ASN A 310 -4.35 -24.81 -6.12
N ASP A 311 -4.60 -23.52 -6.36
CA ASP A 311 -5.32 -23.03 -7.53
C ASP A 311 -4.32 -22.64 -8.63
N SER A 312 -4.31 -23.42 -9.71
CA SER A 312 -3.39 -23.20 -10.83
C SER A 312 -3.62 -21.86 -11.54
N GLN A 313 -4.86 -21.37 -11.55
CA GLN A 313 -5.21 -20.12 -12.21
C GLN A 313 -4.71 -18.92 -11.40
N LEU A 314 -4.94 -18.91 -10.08
CA LEU A 314 -4.39 -17.89 -9.19
C LEU A 314 -2.86 -17.87 -9.21
N SER A 315 -2.23 -19.05 -9.22
CA SER A 315 -0.77 -19.17 -9.33
C SER A 315 -0.25 -18.59 -10.64
N THR A 316 -1.00 -18.75 -11.75
CA THR A 316 -0.66 -18.18 -13.06
C THR A 316 -0.70 -16.66 -13.03
N PHE A 317 -1.67 -16.05 -12.34
CA PHE A 317 -1.75 -14.58 -12.20
C PHE A 317 -0.56 -13.99 -11.44
N MET A 318 0.07 -14.75 -10.54
CA MET A 318 1.26 -14.31 -9.81
C MET A 318 2.56 -14.40 -10.61
N LEU A 319 2.60 -15.11 -11.74
CA LEU A 319 3.82 -15.24 -12.55
C LEU A 319 4.30 -13.89 -13.08
N TRP A 320 3.41 -13.08 -13.64
CA TRP A 320 3.79 -11.82 -14.25
C TRP A 320 4.30 -10.77 -13.23
N PRO A 321 3.66 -10.54 -12.07
CA PRO A 321 4.24 -9.73 -11.01
C PRO A 321 5.66 -10.19 -10.61
N LYS A 322 5.90 -11.51 -10.48
CA LYS A 322 7.24 -12.04 -10.17
C LYS A 322 8.27 -11.74 -11.26
N GLU A 323 7.89 -11.90 -12.54
CA GLU A 323 8.76 -11.59 -13.67
C GLU A 323 9.16 -10.12 -13.69
N VAL A 324 8.20 -9.20 -13.47
CA VAL A 324 8.48 -7.76 -13.40
C VAL A 324 9.42 -7.46 -12.22
N LEU A 325 9.18 -8.06 -11.04
CA LEU A 325 10.04 -7.89 -9.87
C LEU A 325 11.47 -8.39 -10.07
N GLY A 326 11.64 -9.49 -10.81
CA GLY A 326 12.95 -10.08 -11.11
C GLY A 326 13.86 -9.19 -11.94
N LEU A 327 13.34 -8.09 -12.50
CA LEU A 327 14.09 -7.14 -13.30
C LEU A 327 14.58 -5.94 -12.48
N PRO A 328 15.77 -5.39 -12.80
CA PRO A 328 16.30 -4.23 -12.12
C PRO A 328 15.47 -2.98 -12.41
N LEU A 329 15.30 -2.15 -11.37
CA LEU A 329 14.70 -0.82 -11.46
C LEU A 329 15.76 0.27 -11.71
N THR A 330 17.04 -0.02 -11.49
CA THR A 330 18.15 0.90 -11.75
C THR A 330 18.59 0.83 -13.20
N TYR A 331 18.95 1.98 -13.77
CA TYR A 331 19.68 2.07 -15.03
C TYR A 331 21.03 1.35 -14.91
N THR A 332 21.31 0.44 -15.82
CA THR A 332 22.70 0.02 -16.06
C THR A 332 23.43 1.20 -16.68
N PRO A 333 24.60 1.60 -16.12
CA PRO A 333 25.38 2.73 -16.62
C PRO A 333 25.87 2.53 -18.06
#